data_AF-A0A4S2B166-F1
#
_entry.id   AF-A0A4S2B166-F1
#
_cell.length_a   1.000
_cell.length_b   1.000
_cell.length_c   1.000
_cell.angle_alpha   90.00
_cell.angle_beta   90.00
_cell.angle_gamma   90.00
#
_symmetry.space_group_name_H-M   'P 1'
#
loop_
_entity.id
_entity.type
_entity.pdbx_description
1 polymer ?
#
loop_
_entity_poly.entity_id
_entity_poly.type
_entity_poly.pdbx_seq_one_letter_code
_entity_poly.pdbx_strand_id
1 'polypeptide(L)'
;MTKLARIIFLLPGYRMAWSYYHTFEKGDYRLTRIYGEYTDTSGKQHSEELDKTDGSLRVGAVPGKYTIDGMIGDKGMCDVVVFRFSDVKTLYAEAVVRNSNSVNAMAKEYLNEIRTKHGKLPAFTDDEIGTVDKYLDKLLEERGHEFYMEGVRRQDLIRHGRYVEMAIKKNEYAGHSIENVKRMEGDKYVYELLPIPVATIRDGQGKIVQNPGF
;
A
#
# COMPACT_ATOMS: atom_id res chain seq x y z
N MET A 1 18.97 -8.08 -14.73
CA MET A 1 20.01 -7.08 -14.39
C MET A 1 19.80 -6.73 -12.92
N THR A 2 20.69 -7.19 -12.05
CA THR A 2 20.64 -6.91 -10.62
C THR A 2 20.82 -5.40 -10.40
N LYS A 3 19.89 -4.75 -9.70
CA LYS A 3 19.98 -3.31 -9.44
C LYS A 3 21.12 -3.08 -8.45
N LEU A 4 22.15 -2.32 -8.86
CA LEU A 4 23.19 -1.87 -7.94
C LEU A 4 22.56 -0.81 -7.04
N ALA A 5 22.28 -1.17 -5.79
CA ALA A 5 21.80 -0.20 -4.83
C ALA A 5 23.01 0.47 -4.17
N ARG A 6 23.53 1.52 -4.82
CA ARG A 6 24.51 2.43 -4.18
C ARG A 6 23.92 3.20 -2.99
N ILE A 7 22.63 3.02 -2.75
CA ILE A 7 21.80 3.70 -1.79
C ILE A 7 21.02 2.60 -1.12
N ILE A 8 21.14 2.43 0.19
CA ILE A 8 20.03 2.07 1.10
C ILE A 8 20.59 2.29 2.51
N PHE A 9 20.45 3.51 3.01
CA PHE A 9 20.05 3.65 4.41
C PHE A 9 18.55 3.93 4.38
N LEU A 10 17.75 2.88 4.14
CA LEU A 10 16.32 2.97 4.33
C LEU A 10 16.02 2.50 5.74
N LEU A 11 15.41 3.40 6.51
CA LEU A 11 14.89 3.14 7.85
C LEU A 11 14.34 1.71 7.91
N PRO A 12 14.91 0.83 8.77
CA PRO A 12 14.62 -0.61 8.75
C PRO A 12 13.13 -0.94 8.98
N GLY A 13 12.32 0.03 9.43
CA GLY A 13 10.89 -0.13 9.66
C GLY A 13 9.97 -0.05 8.45
N TYR A 14 10.41 0.48 7.29
CA TYR A 14 9.54 0.64 6.11
C TYR A 14 9.87 -0.41 5.04
N ARG A 15 9.11 -1.51 5.03
CA ARG A 15 9.17 -2.58 4.02
C ARG A 15 7.78 -2.83 3.43
N MET A 16 7.73 -3.01 2.12
CA MET A 16 6.56 -3.54 1.43
C MET A 16 6.52 -5.05 1.66
N ALA A 17 5.55 -5.52 2.44
CA ALA A 17 5.41 -6.95 2.74
C ALA A 17 5.41 -7.77 1.45
N TRP A 18 6.09 -8.91 1.45
CA TRP A 18 6.22 -9.77 0.28
C TRP A 18 4.87 -10.21 -0.29
N SER A 19 3.94 -10.58 0.59
CA SER A 19 2.55 -10.88 0.21
C SER A 19 1.88 -9.78 -0.61
N TYR A 20 2.24 -8.52 -0.39
CA TYR A 20 1.74 -7.41 -1.19
C TYR A 20 2.59 -7.15 -2.43
N TYR A 21 3.91 -7.27 -2.33
CA TYR A 21 4.82 -7.16 -3.47
C TYR A 21 4.46 -8.15 -4.58
N HIS A 22 4.09 -9.40 -4.23
CA HIS A 22 3.68 -10.42 -5.20
C HIS A 22 2.32 -10.16 -5.86
N THR A 23 1.58 -9.13 -5.45
CA THR A 23 0.35 -8.70 -6.16
C THR A 23 0.66 -7.87 -7.41
N PHE A 24 1.87 -7.34 -7.53
CA PHE A 24 2.27 -6.63 -8.74
C PHE A 24 2.46 -7.61 -9.89
N GLU A 25 1.96 -7.24 -11.06
CA GLU A 25 2.11 -8.04 -12.26
C GLU A 25 3.56 -8.05 -12.74
N LYS A 26 3.96 -9.17 -13.35
CA LYS A 26 5.28 -9.28 -13.98
C LYS A 26 5.37 -8.25 -15.11
N GLY A 27 6.39 -7.38 -15.04
CA GLY A 27 6.60 -6.32 -16.02
C GLY A 27 5.98 -4.98 -15.65
N ASP A 28 5.29 -4.89 -14.51
CA ASP A 28 4.83 -3.61 -13.98
C ASP A 28 6.03 -2.67 -13.75
N TYR A 29 6.02 -1.52 -14.42
CA TYR A 29 7.09 -0.54 -14.38
C TYR A 29 7.30 0.03 -12.97
N ARG A 30 6.30 0.02 -12.09
CA ARG A 30 6.44 0.49 -10.70
C ARG A 30 7.41 -0.37 -9.89
N LEU A 31 7.57 -1.64 -10.26
CA LEU A 31 8.60 -2.53 -9.69
C LEU A 31 10.03 -2.05 -10.00
N THR A 32 10.24 -1.13 -10.94
CA THR A 32 11.55 -0.50 -11.13
C THR A 32 11.97 0.34 -9.92
N ARG A 33 11.00 0.83 -9.12
CA ARG A 33 11.19 1.65 -7.92
C ARG A 33 10.81 0.92 -6.63
N ILE A 34 10.67 -0.41 -6.67
CA ILE A 34 10.50 -1.27 -5.49
C ILE A 34 11.56 -2.37 -5.58
N TYR A 35 12.53 -2.34 -4.67
CA TYR A 35 13.68 -3.24 -4.72
C TYR A 35 13.36 -4.54 -3.99
N GLY A 36 12.99 -5.57 -4.75
CA GLY A 36 12.90 -6.96 -4.27
C GLY A 36 14.25 -7.72 -4.33
N GLU A 37 15.24 -7.15 -5.00
CA GLU A 37 16.62 -7.62 -5.01
C GLU A 37 17.56 -6.43 -5.22
N TYR A 38 18.76 -6.50 -4.65
CA TYR A 38 19.80 -5.52 -4.88
C TYR A 38 21.20 -6.06 -4.52
N THR A 39 22.24 -5.37 -4.99
CA THR A 39 23.62 -5.56 -4.50
C THR A 39 24.01 -4.37 -3.65
N ASP A 40 24.49 -4.61 -2.43
CA ASP A 40 24.89 -3.58 -1.48
C ASP A 40 26.27 -2.99 -1.80
N THR A 41 26.70 -2.00 -1.02
CA THR A 41 28.00 -1.33 -1.18
C THR A 41 29.21 -2.24 -0.89
N SER A 42 29.01 -3.37 -0.21
CA SER A 42 30.04 -4.39 0.03
C SER A 42 30.14 -5.42 -1.11
N GLY A 43 29.21 -5.37 -2.08
CA GLY A 43 29.10 -6.36 -3.15
C GLY A 43 28.25 -7.57 -2.79
N LYS A 44 27.63 -7.61 -1.61
CA LYS A 44 26.72 -8.69 -1.19
C LYS A 44 25.40 -8.56 -1.93
N GLN A 45 24.91 -9.68 -2.45
CA GLN A 45 23.59 -9.78 -3.07
C GLN A 45 22.50 -10.01 -2.01
N HIS A 46 21.37 -9.34 -2.20
CA HIS A 46 20.17 -9.41 -1.38
C HIS A 46 18.97 -9.73 -2.27
N SER A 47 18.12 -10.65 -1.82
CA SER A 47 16.83 -10.99 -2.43
C SER A 47 15.91 -11.58 -1.36
N GLU A 48 14.62 -11.76 -1.65
CA GLU A 48 13.69 -12.47 -0.76
C GLU A 48 14.26 -13.81 -0.26
N GLU A 49 14.81 -14.61 -1.19
CA GLU A 49 15.34 -15.94 -0.86
C GLU A 49 16.64 -15.88 -0.06
N LEU A 50 17.57 -14.98 -0.43
CA LEU A 50 18.86 -14.86 0.23
C LEU A 50 18.74 -14.29 1.65
N ASP A 51 17.72 -13.46 1.90
CA ASP A 51 17.56 -12.71 3.14
C ASP A 51 16.50 -13.30 4.08
N LYS A 52 15.88 -14.43 3.74
CA LYS A 52 14.70 -14.98 4.44
C LYS A 52 14.86 -15.19 5.95
N THR A 53 16.09 -15.37 6.46
CA THR A 53 16.37 -15.62 7.88
C THR A 53 16.73 -14.36 8.66
N ASP A 54 17.66 -13.57 8.13
CA ASP A 54 18.36 -12.51 8.86
C ASP A 54 18.78 -11.33 7.97
N GLY A 55 18.40 -11.34 6.70
CA GLY A 55 18.78 -10.30 5.76
C GLY A 55 17.86 -9.09 5.76
N SER A 56 18.26 -8.05 5.03
CA SER A 56 17.60 -6.74 5.00
C SER A 56 16.24 -6.74 4.32
N LEU A 57 16.00 -7.75 3.47
CA LEU A 57 14.75 -8.00 2.75
C LEU A 57 13.88 -9.09 3.40
N ARG A 58 14.24 -9.60 4.59
CA ARG A 58 13.49 -10.67 5.28
C ARG A 58 11.98 -10.45 5.35
N VAL A 59 11.57 -9.22 5.69
CA VAL A 59 10.17 -8.89 5.98
C VAL A 59 9.47 -8.17 4.82
N GLY A 60 10.17 -7.97 3.70
CA GLY A 60 9.58 -7.34 2.52
C GLY A 60 10.58 -6.62 1.62
N ALA A 61 10.09 -6.23 0.45
CA ALA A 61 10.81 -5.41 -0.52
C ALA A 61 10.97 -3.96 -0.02
N VAL A 62 11.97 -3.27 -0.57
CA VAL A 62 12.27 -1.88 -0.23
C VAL A 62 11.56 -0.93 -1.19
N PRO A 63 10.62 -0.09 -0.74
CA PRO A 63 10.00 0.91 -1.60
C PRO A 63 10.94 2.11 -1.82
N GLY A 64 11.43 2.29 -3.04
CA GLY A 64 12.32 3.38 -3.48
C GLY A 64 11.59 4.54 -4.16
N LYS A 65 10.34 4.83 -3.78
CA LYS A 65 9.55 5.86 -4.47
C LYS A 65 10.11 7.26 -4.24
N TYR A 66 10.40 7.57 -2.99
CA TYR A 66 10.92 8.85 -2.53
C TYR A 66 12.44 8.84 -2.32
N THR A 67 13.14 7.88 -2.93
CA THR A 67 14.60 7.84 -2.90
C THR A 67 15.18 8.68 -4.04
N ILE A 68 16.12 9.57 -3.73
CA ILE A 68 16.85 10.35 -4.74
C ILE A 68 18.11 9.56 -5.12
N ASP A 69 18.32 9.31 -6.41
CA ASP A 69 19.48 8.58 -6.90
C ASP A 69 20.79 9.32 -6.52
N GLY A 70 21.79 8.59 -6.02
CA GLY A 70 23.05 9.13 -5.51
C GLY A 70 23.01 9.61 -4.06
N MET A 71 21.86 9.57 -3.38
CA MET A 71 21.75 10.05 -2.01
C MET A 71 22.19 9.01 -0.97
N ILE A 72 23.01 9.44 0.00
CA ILE A 72 23.46 8.62 1.14
C ILE A 72 22.95 9.25 2.44
N GLY A 73 22.32 8.46 3.30
CA GLY A 73 21.80 8.92 4.59
C GLY A 73 20.31 9.34 4.57
N ASP A 74 19.88 10.02 5.63
CA ASP A 74 18.48 10.29 5.99
C ASP A 74 17.96 11.67 5.54
N LYS A 75 18.78 12.46 4.82
CA LYS A 75 18.47 13.87 4.51
C LYS A 75 17.74 14.10 3.18
N GLY A 76 16.94 13.14 2.72
CA GLY A 76 16.19 13.21 1.46
C GLY A 76 15.46 14.54 1.29
N MET A 77 15.76 15.30 0.23
CA MET A 77 15.11 16.59 -0.07
C MET A 77 13.98 16.45 -1.11
N CYS A 78 13.26 15.33 -1.11
CA CYS A 78 12.13 15.15 -2.01
C CYS A 78 10.84 15.68 -1.39
N ASP A 79 10.01 16.34 -2.20
CA ASP A 79 8.69 16.75 -1.78
C ASP A 79 7.80 15.53 -1.51
N VAL A 80 7.07 15.56 -0.39
CA VAL A 80 6.08 14.54 -0.06
C VAL A 80 4.74 14.95 -0.66
N VAL A 81 4.22 14.12 -1.57
CA VAL A 81 2.93 14.39 -2.20
C VAL A 81 1.80 14.14 -1.20
N VAL A 82 0.95 15.15 -1.00
CA VAL A 82 -0.29 15.03 -0.22
C VAL A 82 -1.48 14.73 -1.14
N PHE A 83 -1.60 15.48 -2.24
CA PHE A 83 -2.63 15.27 -3.27
C PHE A 83 -2.00 15.37 -4.65
N ARG A 84 -2.48 14.53 -5.58
CA ARG A 84 -2.11 14.62 -6.99
C ARG A 84 -3.23 14.13 -7.89
N PHE A 85 -3.17 14.51 -9.16
CA PHE A 85 -4.29 14.35 -10.07
C PHE A 85 -4.71 12.88 -10.31
N SER A 86 -3.80 11.92 -10.25
CA SER A 86 -4.15 10.50 -10.32
C SER A 86 -5.10 10.07 -9.19
N ASP A 87 -4.91 10.61 -7.98
CA ASP A 87 -5.77 10.30 -6.83
C ASP A 87 -7.17 10.88 -7.06
N VAL A 88 -7.24 12.14 -7.52
CA VAL A 88 -8.51 12.79 -7.89
C VAL A 88 -9.26 11.99 -8.96
N LYS A 89 -8.59 11.55 -10.03
CA LYS A 89 -9.22 10.75 -11.10
C LYS A 89 -9.81 9.46 -10.55
N THR A 90 -9.03 8.70 -9.78
CA THR A 90 -9.47 7.40 -9.28
C THR A 90 -10.56 7.53 -8.20
N LEU A 91 -10.49 8.55 -7.33
CA LEU A 91 -11.56 8.86 -6.36
C LEU A 91 -12.84 9.31 -7.06
N TYR A 92 -12.74 10.14 -8.10
CA TYR A 92 -13.91 10.56 -8.88
C TYR A 92 -14.54 9.38 -9.61
N ALA A 93 -13.74 8.53 -10.22
CA ALA A 93 -14.23 7.31 -10.87
C ALA A 93 -14.91 6.36 -9.86
N GLU A 94 -14.33 6.17 -8.67
CA GLU A 94 -14.95 5.43 -7.57
C GLU A 94 -16.33 5.99 -7.21
N ALA A 95 -16.41 7.31 -7.00
CA ALA A 95 -17.64 7.98 -6.62
C ALA A 95 -18.74 7.84 -7.69
N VAL A 96 -18.38 8.02 -8.97
CA VAL A 96 -19.34 7.88 -10.08
C VAL A 96 -19.86 6.45 -10.21
N VAL A 97 -18.97 5.45 -10.09
CA VAL A 97 -19.38 4.04 -10.16
C VAL A 97 -20.30 3.67 -9.00
N ARG A 98 -19.96 4.08 -7.77
CA ARG A 98 -20.81 3.84 -6.59
C ARG A 98 -22.15 4.57 -6.69
N ASN A 99 -22.17 5.82 -7.13
CA ASN A 99 -23.38 6.62 -7.20
C ASN A 99 -24.36 6.14 -8.28
N SER A 100 -23.84 5.73 -9.44
CA SER A 100 -24.66 5.24 -10.55
C SER A 100 -24.94 3.73 -10.49
N ASN A 101 -24.26 3.01 -9.59
CA ASN A 101 -24.23 1.55 -9.54
C ASN A 101 -23.94 0.91 -10.92
N SER A 102 -23.05 1.53 -11.70
CA SER A 102 -22.69 1.10 -13.05
C SER A 102 -21.27 1.53 -13.41
N VAL A 103 -20.61 0.79 -14.31
CA VAL A 103 -19.26 1.13 -14.79
C VAL A 103 -19.36 1.85 -16.13
N ASN A 104 -19.22 3.18 -16.12
CA ASN A 104 -19.28 3.98 -17.34
C ASN A 104 -17.90 4.13 -18.02
N ALA A 105 -17.92 4.63 -19.26
CA ALA A 105 -16.72 4.77 -20.09
C ALA A 105 -15.63 5.63 -19.43
N MET A 106 -16.00 6.74 -18.78
CA MET A 106 -15.06 7.63 -18.08
C MET A 106 -14.36 6.91 -16.93
N ALA A 107 -15.09 6.12 -16.14
CA ALA A 107 -14.49 5.35 -15.04
C ALA A 107 -13.45 4.34 -15.57
N LYS A 108 -13.81 3.60 -16.63
CA LYS A 108 -12.87 2.67 -17.31
C LYS A 108 -11.64 3.40 -17.83
N GLU A 109 -11.83 4.56 -18.47
CA GLU A 109 -10.74 5.40 -18.99
C GLU A 109 -9.80 5.83 -17.86
N TYR A 110 -10.32 6.37 -16.76
CA TYR A 110 -9.49 6.87 -15.66
C TYR A 110 -8.71 5.77 -14.96
N LEU A 111 -9.31 4.60 -14.73
CA LEU A 111 -8.60 3.45 -14.17
C LEU A 111 -7.50 2.96 -15.13
N ASN A 112 -7.84 2.78 -16.41
CA ASN A 112 -6.90 2.30 -17.42
C ASN A 112 -5.78 3.30 -17.73
N GLU A 113 -6.02 4.60 -17.61
CA GLU A 113 -4.97 5.61 -17.74
C GLU A 113 -3.88 5.41 -16.67
N ILE A 114 -4.25 5.20 -15.41
CA ILE A 114 -3.28 4.98 -14.32
C ILE A 114 -2.43 3.74 -14.63
N ARG A 115 -3.11 2.64 -14.94
CA ARG A 115 -2.48 1.35 -15.22
C ARG A 115 -1.53 1.39 -16.41
N THR A 116 -1.97 1.94 -17.53
CA THR A 116 -1.18 2.00 -18.77
C THR A 116 -0.06 3.03 -18.68
N LYS A 117 -0.31 4.19 -18.05
CA LYS A 117 0.68 5.26 -17.97
C LYS A 117 1.79 4.97 -16.96
N HIS A 118 1.44 4.52 -15.75
CA HIS A 118 2.38 4.37 -14.64
C HIS A 118 2.85 2.93 -14.47
N GLY A 119 1.94 1.95 -14.62
CA GLY A 119 2.30 0.53 -14.60
C GLY A 119 2.94 0.04 -15.91
N LYS A 120 2.73 0.74 -17.04
CA LYS A 120 3.10 0.27 -18.39
C LYS A 120 2.50 -1.10 -18.73
N LEU A 121 1.36 -1.40 -18.12
CA LEU A 121 0.61 -2.63 -18.32
C LEU A 121 -0.49 -2.41 -19.37
N PRO A 122 -0.98 -3.47 -20.04
CA PRO A 122 -2.17 -3.38 -20.86
C PRO A 122 -3.37 -2.86 -20.06
N ALA A 123 -4.27 -2.14 -20.73
CA ALA A 123 -5.55 -1.75 -20.16
C ALA A 123 -6.34 -3.00 -19.74
N PHE A 124 -7.10 -2.89 -18.65
CA PHE A 124 -8.06 -3.93 -18.28
C PHE A 124 -9.11 -4.09 -19.36
N THR A 125 -9.47 -5.34 -19.62
CA THR A 125 -10.57 -5.72 -20.50
C THR A 125 -11.92 -5.48 -19.85
N ASP A 126 -12.98 -5.41 -20.66
CA ASP A 126 -14.35 -5.30 -20.15
C ASP A 126 -14.74 -6.49 -19.26
N ASP A 127 -14.17 -7.67 -19.46
CA ASP A 127 -14.42 -8.83 -18.60
C ASP A 127 -13.79 -8.66 -17.21
N GLU A 128 -12.68 -7.93 -17.10
CA GLU A 128 -11.97 -7.67 -15.84
C GLU A 128 -12.57 -6.54 -15.03
N ILE A 129 -13.25 -5.57 -15.65
CA ILE A 129 -13.78 -4.37 -14.98
C ILE A 129 -15.23 -4.02 -15.35
N GLY A 130 -15.97 -4.92 -15.99
CA GLY A 130 -17.30 -4.63 -16.54
C GLY A 130 -18.43 -4.55 -15.50
N THR A 131 -18.26 -5.17 -14.33
CA THR A 131 -19.22 -5.10 -13.22
C THR A 131 -18.70 -4.17 -12.13
N VAL A 132 -19.61 -3.60 -11.34
CA VAL A 132 -19.26 -2.69 -10.23
C VAL A 132 -18.26 -3.33 -9.26
N ASP A 133 -18.51 -4.56 -8.82
CA ASP A 133 -17.62 -5.24 -7.87
C ASP A 133 -16.23 -5.47 -8.45
N LYS A 134 -16.15 -5.99 -9.68
CA LYS A 134 -14.88 -6.21 -10.39
C LYS A 134 -14.11 -4.89 -10.56
N TYR A 135 -14.82 -3.84 -10.95
CA TYR A 135 -14.23 -2.51 -11.10
C TYR A 135 -13.70 -1.97 -9.77
N LEU A 136 -14.47 -2.05 -8.68
CA LEU A 136 -14.05 -1.53 -7.38
C LEU A 136 -12.88 -2.33 -6.77
N ASP A 137 -12.83 -3.64 -7.01
CA ASP A 137 -11.70 -4.47 -6.64
C ASP A 137 -10.43 -4.08 -7.41
N LYS A 138 -10.52 -3.94 -8.74
CA LYS A 138 -9.40 -3.50 -9.58
C LYS A 138 -8.96 -2.07 -9.30
N LEU A 139 -9.90 -1.17 -9.03
CA LEU A 139 -9.59 0.20 -8.61
C LEU A 139 -8.84 0.18 -7.27
N LEU A 140 -9.29 -0.59 -6.28
CA LEU A 140 -8.61 -0.69 -4.99
C LEU A 140 -7.20 -1.25 -5.14
N GLU A 141 -7.01 -2.28 -5.97
CA GLU A 141 -5.70 -2.86 -6.29
C GLU A 141 -4.78 -1.83 -6.96
N GLU A 142 -5.25 -1.20 -8.05
CA GLU A 142 -4.48 -0.24 -8.84
C GLU A 142 -4.11 1.01 -8.02
N ARG A 143 -5.02 1.52 -7.19
CA ARG A 143 -4.73 2.59 -6.21
C ARG A 143 -3.64 2.15 -5.23
N GLY A 144 -3.70 0.92 -4.75
CA GLY A 144 -2.67 0.37 -3.89
C GLY A 144 -1.29 0.30 -4.55
N HIS A 145 -1.23 -0.09 -5.82
CA HIS A 145 0.02 -0.18 -6.57
C HIS A 145 0.56 1.20 -6.96
N GLU A 146 -0.33 2.15 -7.27
CA GLU A 146 0.03 3.49 -7.70
C GLU A 146 0.47 4.39 -6.53
N PHE A 147 -0.23 4.33 -5.39
CA PHE A 147 -0.06 5.25 -4.26
C PHE A 147 0.71 4.65 -3.08
N TYR A 148 1.52 3.61 -3.31
CA TYR A 148 2.43 3.12 -2.26
C TYR A 148 3.33 4.28 -1.78
N MET A 149 3.55 4.33 -0.46
CA MET A 149 4.23 5.43 0.26
C MET A 149 3.50 6.79 0.27
N GLU A 150 2.25 6.91 -0.18
CA GLU A 150 1.51 8.19 -0.18
C GLU A 150 0.40 8.27 0.88
N GLY A 151 0.37 7.34 1.85
CA GLY A 151 -0.55 7.43 3.00
C GLY A 151 -2.02 7.05 2.74
N VAL A 152 -2.41 6.68 1.51
CA VAL A 152 -3.83 6.44 1.17
C VAL A 152 -4.31 4.99 1.40
N ARG A 153 -3.41 4.00 1.50
CA ARG A 153 -3.83 2.58 1.48
C ARG A 153 -4.74 2.18 2.64
N ARG A 154 -4.46 2.67 3.86
CA ARG A 154 -5.25 2.30 5.06
C ARG A 154 -6.69 2.80 4.94
N GLN A 155 -6.87 4.07 4.57
CA GLN A 155 -8.20 4.65 4.41
C GLN A 155 -8.98 3.97 3.29
N ASP A 156 -8.33 3.66 2.15
CA ASP A 156 -8.99 2.97 1.05
C ASP A 156 -9.49 1.58 1.45
N LEU A 157 -8.64 0.81 2.14
CA LEU A 157 -9.02 -0.50 2.66
C LEU A 157 -10.19 -0.43 3.65
N ILE A 158 -10.23 0.57 4.53
CA ILE A 158 -11.34 0.74 5.48
C ILE A 158 -12.63 1.12 4.74
N ARG A 159 -12.58 2.09 3.82
CA ARG A 159 -13.75 2.51 3.02
C ARG A 159 -14.30 1.38 2.15
N HIS A 160 -13.46 0.44 1.73
CA HIS A 160 -13.87 -0.75 0.99
C HIS A 160 -14.23 -1.95 1.87
N GLY A 161 -14.12 -1.85 3.20
CA GLY A 161 -14.36 -2.99 4.11
C GLY A 161 -13.34 -4.13 3.97
N ARG A 162 -12.14 -3.84 3.46
CA ARG A 162 -11.06 -4.82 3.17
C ARG A 162 -9.89 -4.74 4.14
N TYR A 163 -9.90 -3.79 5.09
CA TYR A 163 -8.76 -3.55 5.98
C TYR A 163 -8.39 -4.76 6.83
N VAL A 164 -9.37 -5.34 7.52
CA VAL A 164 -9.13 -6.48 8.40
C VAL A 164 -8.75 -7.73 7.63
N GLU A 165 -9.42 -8.03 6.51
CA GLU A 165 -9.04 -9.13 5.62
C GLU A 165 -7.58 -9.04 5.18
N MET A 166 -7.14 -7.85 4.73
CA MET A 166 -5.77 -7.66 4.27
C MET A 166 -4.75 -7.68 5.42
N ALA A 167 -5.13 -7.19 6.60
CA ALA A 167 -4.29 -7.28 7.78
C ALA A 167 -4.13 -8.74 8.26
N ILE A 168 -5.18 -9.56 8.18
CA ILE A 168 -5.12 -11.00 8.46
C ILE A 168 -4.15 -11.67 7.48
N LYS A 169 -4.37 -11.51 6.16
CA LYS A 169 -3.50 -12.07 5.12
C LYS A 169 -2.03 -11.72 5.31
N LYS A 170 -1.74 -10.46 5.68
CA LYS A 170 -0.38 -10.01 5.98
C LYS A 170 0.23 -10.73 7.18
N ASN A 171 -0.51 -10.88 8.27
CA ASN A 171 -0.02 -11.54 9.48
C ASN A 171 0.15 -13.04 9.28
N GLU A 172 -0.79 -13.71 8.60
CA GLU A 172 -0.69 -15.13 8.24
C GLU A 172 0.54 -15.40 7.38
N TYR A 173 0.79 -14.56 6.37
CA TYR A 173 2.01 -14.66 5.56
C TYR A 173 3.29 -14.53 6.40
N ALA A 174 3.27 -13.65 7.40
CA ALA A 174 4.41 -13.43 8.29
C ALA A 174 4.50 -14.46 9.45
N GLY A 175 3.56 -15.40 9.56
CA GLY A 175 3.48 -16.32 10.70
C GLY A 175 3.16 -15.64 12.04
N HIS A 176 2.56 -14.45 12.01
CA HIS A 176 2.17 -13.69 13.19
C HIS A 176 0.73 -14.02 13.63
N SER A 177 0.45 -13.86 14.92
CA SER A 177 -0.93 -14.01 15.44
C SER A 177 -1.87 -13.00 14.80
N ILE A 178 -3.08 -13.46 14.48
CA ILE A 178 -4.19 -12.69 13.92
C ILE A 178 -5.23 -12.30 14.97
N GLU A 179 -5.08 -12.74 16.22
CA GLU A 179 -6.10 -12.60 17.27
C GLU A 179 -6.42 -11.13 17.55
N ASN A 180 -5.39 -10.29 17.64
CA ASN A 180 -5.58 -8.85 17.83
C ASN A 180 -6.33 -8.22 16.65
N VAL A 181 -5.92 -8.53 15.42
CA VAL A 181 -6.52 -7.95 14.21
C VAL A 181 -8.00 -8.34 14.06
N LYS A 182 -8.38 -9.53 14.53
CA LYS A 182 -9.76 -10.02 14.52
C LYS A 182 -10.65 -9.48 15.63
N ARG A 183 -10.10 -8.72 16.59
CA ARG A 183 -10.88 -8.21 17.73
C ARG A 183 -11.99 -7.28 17.24
N MET A 184 -13.20 -7.55 17.69
CA MET A 184 -14.39 -6.76 17.42
C MET A 184 -14.95 -6.17 18.71
N GLU A 185 -15.60 -5.02 18.59
CA GLU A 185 -16.38 -4.39 19.63
C GLU A 185 -17.70 -3.92 18.98
N GLY A 186 -18.81 -4.55 19.35
CA GLY A 186 -20.07 -4.41 18.61
C GLY A 186 -19.98 -4.96 17.19
N ASP A 187 -20.33 -4.14 16.20
CA ASP A 187 -20.35 -4.48 14.76
C ASP A 187 -19.06 -4.05 14.02
N LYS A 188 -18.06 -3.54 14.73
CA LYS A 188 -16.83 -2.98 14.14
C LYS A 188 -15.57 -3.68 14.64
N TYR A 189 -14.56 -3.72 13.77
CA TYR A 189 -13.23 -4.17 14.16
C TYR A 189 -12.50 -3.06 14.91
N VAL A 190 -11.93 -3.40 16.06
CA VAL A 190 -11.28 -2.43 16.95
C VAL A 190 -10.17 -1.65 16.23
N TYR A 191 -9.37 -2.35 15.42
CA TYR A 191 -8.21 -1.75 14.74
C TYR A 191 -8.54 -0.96 13.44
N GLU A 192 -9.81 -0.82 13.07
CA GLU A 192 -10.23 0.17 12.06
C GLU A 192 -10.04 1.60 12.58
N LEU A 193 -10.03 1.79 13.90
CA LEU A 193 -9.66 3.04 14.55
C LEU A 193 -8.27 2.93 15.21
N LEU A 194 -7.64 4.08 15.43
CA LEU A 194 -6.44 4.17 16.26
C LEU A 194 -6.84 4.49 17.69
N PRO A 195 -6.08 4.03 18.70
CA PRO A 195 -6.30 4.45 20.08
C PRO A 195 -6.08 5.96 20.20
N ILE A 196 -6.93 6.62 20.98
CA ILE A 196 -6.71 8.01 21.39
C ILE A 196 -5.52 8.01 22.37
N PRO A 197 -4.52 8.89 22.21
CA PRO A 197 -3.38 8.97 23.11
C PRO A 197 -3.82 9.18 24.58
N VAL A 198 -3.23 8.42 25.49
CA VAL A 198 -3.57 8.46 26.93
C VAL A 198 -3.42 9.86 27.53
N ALA A 199 -2.41 10.62 27.08
CA ALA A 199 -2.23 12.02 27.50
C ALA A 199 -3.45 12.87 27.15
N THR A 200 -4.00 12.73 25.94
CA THR A 200 -5.20 13.44 25.49
C THR A 200 -6.42 13.08 26.36
N ILE A 201 -6.59 11.81 26.72
CA ILE A 201 -7.67 11.36 27.62
C ILE A 201 -7.52 11.99 29.01
N ARG A 202 -6.32 11.94 29.58
CA ARG A 202 -6.01 12.51 30.90
C ARG A 202 -6.27 14.01 30.94
N ASP A 203 -5.79 14.74 29.95
CA ASP A 203 -5.94 16.19 29.86
C ASP A 203 -7.40 16.61 29.57
N GLY A 204 -8.17 15.72 28.94
CA GLY A 204 -9.60 15.87 28.72
C GLY A 204 -10.46 15.78 29.98
N GLN A 205 -9.89 15.43 31.14
CA GLN A 205 -10.56 15.41 32.46
C GLN A 205 -11.92 14.68 32.43
N GLY A 206 -11.97 13.53 31.75
CA GLY A 206 -13.18 12.71 31.63
C GLY A 206 -14.14 13.07 30.49
N LYS A 207 -13.87 14.14 29.71
CA LYS A 207 -14.66 14.49 28.52
C LYS A 207 -14.24 13.75 27.26
N ILE A 208 -12.97 13.33 27.20
CA ILE A 208 -12.43 12.56 26.09
C ILE A 208 -12.41 11.10 26.52
N VAL A 209 -13.23 10.29 25.88
CA VAL A 209 -13.35 8.85 26.12
C VAL A 209 -12.64 8.08 25.01
N GLN A 210 -12.08 6.91 25.36
CA GLN A 210 -11.38 6.06 24.41
C GLN A 210 -12.33 5.47 23.37
N ASN A 211 -11.80 5.16 22.18
CA ASN A 211 -12.50 4.36 21.18
C ASN A 211 -12.85 2.97 21.77
N PRO A 212 -14.04 2.43 21.49
CA PRO A 212 -14.43 1.12 22.02
C PRO A 212 -13.38 0.03 21.70
N GLY A 213 -13.03 -0.78 22.71
CA GLY A 213 -12.07 -1.89 22.60
C GLY A 213 -10.59 -1.53 22.78
N PHE A 214 -10.27 -0.29 23.19
CA PHE A 214 -8.91 0.15 23.56
C PHE A 214 -8.79 0.57 25.03
#